data_AF-A0A658IE23-F1
#
_entry.id   AF-A0A658IE23-F1
#
_cell.length_a   1.000
_cell.length_b   1.000
_cell.length_c   1.000
_cell.angle_alpha   90.00
_cell.angle_beta   90.00
_cell.angle_gamma   90.00
#
_symmetry.space_group_name_H-M   'P 1'
#
loop_
_entity.id
_entity.type
_entity.pdbx_description
1 polymer ?
#
loop_
_entity_poly.entity_id
_entity_poly.type
_entity_poly.pdbx_seq_one_letter_code
_entity_poly.pdbx_strand_id
1 'polypeptide(L)'
;YEDFRSQVKECLIRLADKPELREKLFMCAYESTLNCDDRISLTWNMMRVAEMAFTVEQEGHEGNLPEMIDIARQVFRIESLTEIANRKIQQILRVNNTFNEDLEVILGLQTQLRDALRLTHVAPDMYFFRFSHLTEIDVKTAERQVRVAENSRFESWLNNWEPWQMLLKRIDPLWYETAVNEKYAFVDGPDFQNRLDEKFQ
;
A
#
# COMPACT_ATOMS: atom_id res chain seq x y z
N TYR A 1 -11.07 -20.29 -4.08
CA TYR A 1 -11.85 -19.65 -2.99
C TYR A 1 -11.35 -20.00 -1.60
N GLU A 2 -10.87 -21.21 -1.32
CA GLU A 2 -10.42 -21.57 0.04
C GLU A 2 -9.26 -20.70 0.53
N ASP A 3 -8.29 -20.35 -0.32
CA ASP A 3 -7.18 -19.49 0.13
C ASP A 3 -7.61 -18.05 0.39
N PHE A 4 -8.45 -17.47 -0.48
CA PHE A 4 -9.03 -16.15 -0.25
C PHE A 4 -9.93 -16.13 1.00
N ARG A 5 -10.77 -17.16 1.19
CA ARG A 5 -11.59 -17.33 2.40
C ARG A 5 -10.74 -17.47 3.64
N SER A 6 -9.60 -18.17 3.56
CA SER A 6 -8.66 -18.32 4.66
C SER A 6 -8.05 -16.97 5.05
N GLN A 7 -7.67 -16.14 4.08
CA GLN A 7 -7.18 -14.78 4.36
C GLN A 7 -8.25 -13.89 4.98
N VAL A 8 -9.48 -13.93 4.47
CA VAL A 8 -10.60 -13.21 5.08
C VAL A 8 -10.85 -13.70 6.50
N LYS A 9 -10.78 -15.01 6.74
CA LYS A 9 -10.94 -15.60 8.08
C LYS A 9 -9.83 -15.15 9.02
N GLU A 10 -8.57 -15.21 8.61
CA GLU A 10 -7.42 -14.76 9.41
C GLU A 10 -7.53 -13.28 9.77
N CYS A 11 -7.93 -12.44 8.80
CA CYS A 11 -8.24 -11.04 9.04
C CYS A 11 -9.33 -10.88 10.11
N LEU A 12 -10.45 -11.58 9.96
CA LEU A 12 -11.58 -11.46 10.90
C LEU A 12 -11.20 -11.91 12.32
N ILE A 13 -10.35 -12.93 12.45
CA ILE A 13 -9.81 -13.36 13.74
C ILE A 13 -8.95 -12.24 14.35
N ARG A 14 -8.02 -11.64 13.60
CA ARG A 14 -7.23 -10.49 14.07
C ARG A 14 -8.11 -9.30 14.50
N LEU A 15 -9.17 -9.01 13.74
CA LEU A 15 -10.13 -7.95 14.08
C LEU A 15 -10.96 -8.25 15.34
N ALA A 16 -11.21 -9.52 15.64
CA ALA A 16 -11.88 -9.89 16.88
C ALA A 16 -10.99 -9.56 18.09
N ASP A 17 -9.70 -9.86 17.98
CA ASP A 17 -8.71 -9.74 19.06
C ASP A 17 -8.18 -8.31 19.28
N LYS A 18 -8.20 -7.46 18.24
CA LYS A 18 -7.60 -6.11 18.26
C LYS A 18 -8.65 -5.02 18.00
N PRO A 19 -9.20 -4.37 19.04
CA PRO A 19 -10.22 -3.34 18.90
C PRO A 19 -9.79 -2.15 18.03
N GLU A 20 -8.54 -1.70 18.14
CA GLU A 20 -8.00 -0.56 17.39
C GLU A 20 -7.85 -0.89 15.91
N LEU A 21 -7.42 -2.11 15.60
CA LEU A 21 -7.37 -2.62 14.22
C LEU A 21 -8.78 -2.71 13.63
N ARG A 22 -9.75 -3.16 14.43
CA ARG A 22 -11.16 -3.25 14.03
C ARG A 22 -11.74 -1.89 13.68
N GLU A 23 -11.50 -0.88 14.51
CA GLU A 23 -11.91 0.49 14.23
C GLU A 23 -11.29 1.00 12.92
N LYS A 24 -9.97 0.81 12.74
CA LYS A 24 -9.25 1.24 11.53
C LYS A 24 -9.83 0.61 10.26
N LEU A 25 -10.08 -0.69 10.25
CA LEU A 25 -10.65 -1.36 9.06
C LEU A 25 -12.12 -1.00 8.83
N PHE A 26 -12.90 -0.74 9.89
CA PHE A 26 -14.28 -0.25 9.74
C PHE A 26 -14.31 1.14 9.10
N MET A 27 -13.38 2.02 9.47
CA MET A 27 -13.23 3.32 8.81
C MET A 27 -12.87 3.18 7.34
N CYS A 28 -11.93 2.29 6.97
CA CYS A 28 -11.64 2.02 5.55
C CYS A 28 -12.89 1.55 4.77
N ALA A 29 -13.71 0.68 5.39
CA ALA A 29 -14.97 0.25 4.78
C ALA A 29 -15.92 1.42 4.56
N TYR A 30 -16.09 2.25 5.60
CA TYR A 30 -17.00 3.38 5.59
C TYR A 30 -16.59 4.44 4.55
N GLU A 31 -15.31 4.80 4.49
CA GLU A 31 -14.79 5.76 3.50
C GLU A 31 -15.02 5.30 2.06
N SER A 32 -14.90 4.00 1.78
CA SER A 32 -15.21 3.48 0.44
C SER A 32 -16.68 3.67 0.06
N THR A 33 -17.61 3.59 1.02
CA THR A 33 -19.04 3.83 0.77
C THR A 33 -19.37 5.31 0.57
N LEU A 34 -18.54 6.24 1.07
CA LEU A 34 -18.73 7.68 0.92
C LEU A 34 -18.23 8.24 -0.41
N ASN A 35 -17.12 7.69 -0.92
CA ASN A 35 -16.47 8.23 -2.12
C ASN A 35 -17.12 7.78 -3.44
N CYS A 36 -18.30 7.15 -3.39
CA CYS A 36 -18.93 6.45 -4.52
C CYS A 36 -17.96 5.49 -5.26
N ASP A 37 -16.91 5.07 -4.57
CA ASP A 37 -15.94 4.12 -5.08
C ASP A 37 -16.46 2.73 -4.73
N ASP A 38 -17.52 2.30 -5.42
CA ASP A 38 -18.25 1.03 -5.20
C ASP A 38 -17.40 -0.23 -5.50
N ARG A 39 -16.08 -0.07 -5.65
CA ARG A 39 -15.14 -1.12 -5.99
C ARG A 39 -14.68 -1.83 -4.72
N ILE A 40 -15.44 -2.86 -4.33
CA ILE A 40 -15.14 -3.80 -3.22
C ILE A 40 -13.66 -4.23 -3.20
N SER A 41 -13.06 -4.39 -4.38
CA SER A 41 -11.66 -4.73 -4.62
C SER A 41 -10.66 -3.74 -4.06
N LEU A 42 -10.93 -2.46 -4.27
CA LEU A 42 -10.08 -1.38 -3.81
C LEU A 42 -10.18 -1.31 -2.28
N THR A 43 -11.39 -1.42 -1.75
CA THR A 43 -11.64 -1.48 -0.31
C THR A 43 -10.89 -2.64 0.36
N TRP A 44 -10.94 -3.84 -0.24
CA TRP A 44 -10.19 -4.99 0.29
C TRP A 44 -8.69 -4.74 0.33
N ASN A 45 -8.10 -4.23 -0.75
CA ASN A 45 -6.69 -3.87 -0.77
C ASN A 45 -6.34 -2.81 0.26
N MET A 46 -7.17 -1.77 0.40
CA MET A 46 -7.01 -0.74 1.41
C MET A 46 -7.02 -1.34 2.81
N MET A 47 -7.93 -2.27 3.10
CA MET A 47 -7.98 -2.98 4.39
C MET A 47 -6.77 -3.87 4.65
N ARG A 48 -6.17 -4.48 3.61
CA ARG A 48 -4.91 -5.24 3.73
C ARG A 48 -3.74 -4.33 4.01
N VAL A 49 -3.60 -3.24 3.25
CA VAL A 49 -2.59 -2.21 3.51
C VAL A 49 -2.75 -1.62 4.91
N ALA A 50 -3.98 -1.35 5.36
CA ALA A 50 -4.26 -0.82 6.69
C ALA A 50 -3.87 -1.80 7.81
N GLU A 51 -4.08 -3.10 7.64
CA GLU A 51 -3.62 -4.12 8.59
C GLU A 51 -2.09 -4.21 8.65
N MET A 52 -1.42 -4.17 7.51
CA MET A 52 0.04 -4.18 7.43
C MET A 52 0.63 -2.91 8.06
N ALA A 53 0.03 -1.76 7.77
CA ALA A 53 0.35 -0.48 8.39
C ALA A 53 0.18 -0.55 9.92
N PHE A 54 -0.94 -1.09 10.41
CA PHE A 54 -1.17 -1.30 11.83
C PHE A 54 -0.10 -2.20 12.47
N THR A 55 0.31 -3.26 11.77
CA THR A 55 1.36 -4.18 12.24
C THR A 55 2.69 -3.43 12.41
N VAL A 56 3.11 -2.65 11.40
CA VAL A 56 4.33 -1.82 11.50
C VAL A 56 4.23 -0.82 12.64
N GLU A 57 3.10 -0.14 12.71
CA GLU A 57 2.87 0.92 13.67
C GLU A 57 2.83 0.40 15.10
N GLN A 58 2.15 -0.71 15.39
CA GLN A 58 1.82 -1.15 16.75
C GLN A 58 2.67 -2.33 17.25
N GLU A 59 3.13 -3.19 16.34
CA GLU A 59 3.90 -4.41 16.67
C GLU A 59 5.41 -4.22 16.42
N GLY A 60 5.81 -3.15 15.71
CA GLY A 60 7.21 -2.83 15.47
C GLY A 60 7.96 -2.36 16.73
N HIS A 61 9.24 -2.71 16.82
CA HIS A 61 10.18 -2.30 17.86
C HIS A 61 11.63 -2.45 17.37
N GLU A 62 12.60 -1.95 18.13
CA GLU A 62 14.02 -1.96 17.73
C GLU A 62 14.53 -3.37 17.32
N GLY A 63 14.09 -4.41 18.04
CA GLY A 63 14.48 -5.80 17.77
C GLY A 63 13.91 -6.44 16.49
N ASN A 64 12.94 -5.81 15.79
CA ASN A 64 12.28 -6.40 14.62
C ASN A 64 12.18 -5.43 13.42
N LEU A 65 13.00 -4.37 13.39
CA LEU A 65 13.01 -3.42 12.28
C LEU A 65 13.15 -4.05 10.88
N PRO A 66 13.98 -5.10 10.67
CA PRO A 66 14.05 -5.76 9.36
C PRO A 66 12.70 -6.32 8.89
N GLU A 67 11.92 -6.90 9.81
CA GLU A 67 10.60 -7.46 9.51
C GLU A 67 9.60 -6.36 9.17
N MET A 68 9.66 -5.22 9.88
CA MET A 68 8.80 -4.05 9.61
C MET A 68 9.13 -3.43 8.25
N ILE A 69 10.41 -3.38 7.86
CA ILE A 69 10.84 -2.94 6.53
C ILE A 69 10.34 -3.90 5.45
N ASP A 70 10.36 -5.20 5.69
CA ASP A 70 9.82 -6.19 4.74
C ASP A 70 8.30 -6.05 4.55
N ILE A 71 7.56 -5.76 5.63
CA ILE A 71 6.13 -5.42 5.53
C ILE A 71 5.94 -4.13 4.74
N ALA A 72 6.73 -3.08 5.03
CA ALA A 72 6.66 -1.81 4.32
C ALA A 72 6.93 -1.96 2.82
N ARG A 73 7.91 -2.79 2.43
CA ARG A 73 8.18 -3.11 1.01
C ARG A 73 6.99 -3.78 0.34
N GLN A 74 6.32 -4.70 1.03
CA GLN A 74 5.12 -5.32 0.50
C GLN A 74 3.98 -4.31 0.31
N VAL A 75 3.76 -3.40 1.27
CA VAL A 75 2.77 -2.31 1.13
C VAL A 75 3.10 -1.47 -0.10
N PHE A 76 4.33 -1.01 -0.25
CA PHE A 76 4.78 -0.23 -1.41
C PHE A 76 4.48 -0.94 -2.75
N ARG A 77 4.77 -2.25 -2.81
CA ARG A 77 4.53 -3.07 -4.02
C ARG A 77 3.03 -3.22 -4.29
N ILE A 78 2.21 -3.46 -3.26
CA ILE A 78 0.75 -3.59 -3.38
C ILE A 78 0.10 -2.28 -3.87
N GLU A 79 0.52 -1.15 -3.31
CA GLU A 79 0.07 0.18 -3.75
C GLU A 79 0.48 0.43 -5.21
N SER A 80 1.73 0.16 -5.57
CA SER A 80 2.23 0.29 -6.94
C SER A 80 1.44 -0.57 -7.93
N LEU A 81 1.12 -1.82 -7.57
CA LEU A 81 0.28 -2.71 -8.39
C LEU A 81 -1.15 -2.18 -8.51
N THR A 82 -1.71 -1.63 -7.43
CA THR A 82 -3.05 -1.03 -7.42
C THR A 82 -3.12 0.17 -8.36
N GLU A 83 -2.08 1.03 -8.39
CA GLU A 83 -1.97 2.13 -9.36
C GLU A 83 -1.88 1.62 -10.81
N ILE A 84 -1.09 0.58 -11.07
CA ILE A 84 -0.96 -0.04 -12.40
C ILE A 84 -2.30 -0.61 -12.85
N ALA A 85 -2.98 -1.35 -11.98
CA ALA A 85 -4.30 -1.91 -12.24
C ALA A 85 -5.33 -0.80 -12.54
N ASN A 86 -5.37 0.25 -11.73
CA ASN A 86 -6.26 1.40 -11.95
C ASN A 86 -6.03 2.04 -13.31
N ARG A 87 -4.77 2.24 -13.73
CA ARG A 87 -4.47 2.76 -15.09
C ARG A 87 -4.99 1.83 -16.19
N LYS A 88 -4.86 0.50 -16.02
CA LYS A 88 -5.37 -0.50 -16.96
C LYS A 88 -6.90 -0.49 -17.02
N ILE A 89 -7.57 -0.47 -15.87
CA ILE A 89 -9.04 -0.36 -15.76
C ILE A 89 -9.54 0.87 -16.51
N GLN A 90 -8.90 2.04 -16.29
CA GLN A 90 -9.26 3.27 -16.99
C GLN A 90 -9.06 3.19 -18.51
N GLN A 91 -8.06 2.44 -18.99
CA GLN A 91 -7.89 2.18 -20.42
C GLN A 91 -9.01 1.29 -20.97
N ILE A 92 -9.41 0.25 -20.23
CA ILE A 92 -10.51 -0.65 -20.62
C ILE A 92 -11.83 0.12 -20.67
N LEU A 93 -12.14 0.92 -19.63
CA LEU A 93 -13.37 1.70 -19.53
C LEU A 93 -13.56 2.71 -20.69
N ARG A 94 -12.47 3.22 -21.26
CA ARG A 94 -12.52 4.09 -22.45
C ARG A 94 -13.03 3.37 -23.70
N VAL A 95 -12.86 2.06 -23.78
CA VAL A 95 -13.26 1.23 -24.92
C VAL A 95 -14.57 0.47 -24.62
N ASN A 96 -14.77 0.08 -23.36
CA ASN A 96 -15.94 -0.62 -22.87
C ASN A 96 -16.45 0.03 -21.58
N ASN A 97 -17.43 0.93 -21.72
CA ASN A 97 -18.03 1.66 -20.60
C ASN A 97 -18.91 0.79 -19.68
N THR A 98 -19.11 -0.49 -20.00
CA THR A 98 -19.86 -1.45 -19.16
C THR A 98 -18.96 -2.39 -18.36
N PHE A 99 -17.63 -2.20 -18.43
CA PHE A 99 -16.67 -3.01 -17.70
C PHE A 99 -16.86 -2.87 -16.17
N ASN A 100 -16.89 -3.99 -15.45
CA ASN A 100 -17.10 -4.05 -14.01
C ASN A 100 -16.21 -5.09 -13.30
N GLU A 101 -15.18 -5.60 -13.97
CA GLU A 101 -14.30 -6.69 -13.48
C GLU A 101 -13.01 -6.14 -12.84
N ASP A 102 -13.08 -4.96 -12.23
CA ASP A 102 -11.96 -4.25 -11.61
C ASP A 102 -11.22 -5.09 -10.57
N LEU A 103 -11.97 -5.94 -9.83
CA LEU A 103 -11.41 -6.91 -8.88
C LEU A 103 -10.39 -7.82 -9.55
N GLU A 104 -10.73 -8.34 -10.72
CA GLU A 104 -9.94 -9.37 -11.39
C GLU A 104 -8.68 -8.76 -12.00
N VAL A 105 -8.70 -7.48 -12.41
CA VAL A 105 -7.49 -6.77 -12.84
C VAL A 105 -6.51 -6.61 -11.67
N ILE A 106 -7.01 -6.13 -10.53
CA ILE A 106 -6.19 -5.85 -9.35
C ILE A 106 -5.63 -7.14 -8.75
N LEU A 107 -6.52 -8.09 -8.43
CA LEU A 107 -6.13 -9.36 -7.86
C LEU A 107 -5.29 -10.15 -8.86
N GLY A 108 -5.60 -10.09 -10.15
CA GLY A 108 -4.84 -10.78 -11.19
C GLY A 108 -3.37 -10.35 -11.24
N LEU A 109 -3.09 -9.05 -11.10
CA LEU A 109 -1.69 -8.58 -11.00
C LEU A 109 -1.03 -9.07 -9.71
N GLN A 110 -1.72 -8.98 -8.56
CA GLN A 110 -1.17 -9.36 -7.28
C GLN A 110 -0.88 -10.87 -7.19
N THR A 111 -1.81 -11.72 -7.63
CA THR A 111 -1.63 -13.18 -7.56
C THR A 111 -0.56 -13.65 -8.55
N GLN A 112 -0.55 -13.13 -9.78
CA GLN A 112 0.48 -13.50 -10.77
C GLN A 112 1.88 -13.04 -10.36
N LEU A 113 1.99 -11.93 -9.63
CA LEU A 113 3.27 -11.38 -9.19
C LEU A 113 3.60 -11.71 -7.73
N ARG A 114 2.81 -12.57 -7.08
CA ARG A 114 2.98 -12.93 -5.68
C ARG A 114 4.40 -13.41 -5.38
N ASP A 115 4.87 -14.41 -6.12
CA ASP A 115 6.19 -14.99 -5.89
C ASP A 115 7.31 -14.07 -6.38
N ALA A 116 7.12 -13.46 -7.56
CA ALA A 116 8.10 -12.55 -8.15
C ALA A 116 8.39 -11.34 -7.25
N LEU A 117 7.34 -10.78 -6.61
CA LEU A 117 7.42 -9.60 -5.74
C LEU A 117 7.35 -9.93 -4.25
N ARG A 118 7.39 -11.22 -3.87
CA ARG A 118 7.37 -11.71 -2.48
C ARG A 118 6.20 -11.13 -1.66
N LEU A 119 4.99 -11.19 -2.19
CA LEU A 119 3.78 -10.70 -1.54
C LEU A 119 3.21 -11.82 -0.65
N THR A 120 3.58 -11.84 0.64
CA THR A 120 3.19 -12.94 1.54
C THR A 120 1.73 -12.84 1.97
N HIS A 121 1.16 -11.64 1.97
CA HIS A 121 -0.21 -11.34 2.39
C HIS A 121 -1.26 -11.38 1.25
N VAL A 122 -0.84 -11.81 0.05
CA VAL A 122 -1.70 -11.96 -1.14
C VAL A 122 -2.09 -13.41 -1.34
N ALA A 123 -3.30 -13.67 -1.86
CA ALA A 123 -3.79 -15.02 -2.13
C ALA A 123 -2.89 -15.76 -3.16
N PRO A 124 -2.62 -17.07 -2.97
CA PRO A 124 -1.84 -17.89 -3.90
C PRO A 124 -2.42 -17.96 -5.29
N ASP A 125 -3.75 -17.98 -5.43
CA ASP A 125 -4.39 -18.22 -6.71
C ASP A 125 -5.69 -17.42 -6.85
N MET A 126 -6.02 -17.11 -8.10
CA MET A 126 -7.24 -16.43 -8.50
C MET A 126 -7.96 -17.20 -9.61
N TYR A 127 -9.08 -17.82 -9.24
CA TYR A 127 -9.85 -18.69 -10.13
C TYR A 127 -10.45 -17.95 -11.36
N PHE A 128 -10.66 -16.63 -11.24
CA PHE A 128 -11.26 -15.78 -12.28
C PHE A 128 -10.23 -14.97 -13.08
N PHE A 129 -8.96 -15.38 -13.10
CA PHE A 129 -7.90 -14.70 -13.87
C PHE A 129 -8.24 -14.44 -15.33
N ARG A 130 -9.03 -15.30 -15.96
CA ARG A 130 -9.51 -15.10 -17.34
C ARG A 130 -10.35 -13.82 -17.54
N PHE A 131 -10.91 -13.25 -16.48
CA PHE A 131 -11.69 -12.01 -16.49
C PHE A 131 -10.85 -10.77 -16.11
N SER A 132 -9.55 -10.94 -15.88
CA SER A 132 -8.66 -9.82 -15.57
C SER A 132 -8.31 -8.95 -16.78
N HIS A 133 -8.56 -9.43 -18.00
CA HIS A 133 -8.10 -8.81 -19.25
C HIS A 133 -6.58 -8.50 -19.27
N LEU A 134 -5.80 -9.17 -18.41
CA LEU A 134 -4.35 -9.04 -18.34
C LEU A 134 -3.69 -9.98 -19.34
N THR A 135 -2.77 -9.43 -20.11
CA THR A 135 -1.86 -10.20 -20.96
C THR A 135 -0.58 -10.54 -20.19
N GLU A 136 0.19 -11.52 -20.69
CA GLU A 136 1.52 -11.82 -20.15
C GLU A 136 2.46 -10.59 -20.22
N ILE A 137 2.28 -9.74 -21.25
CA ILE A 137 3.02 -8.49 -21.40
C ILE A 137 2.65 -7.51 -20.29
N ASP A 138 1.36 -7.38 -19.94
CA ASP A 138 0.91 -6.52 -18.85
C ASP A 138 1.57 -6.95 -17.52
N VAL A 139 1.56 -8.25 -17.22
CA VAL A 139 2.14 -8.81 -15.98
C VAL A 139 3.65 -8.56 -15.91
N LYS A 140 4.41 -8.89 -16.96
CA LYS A 140 5.86 -8.66 -17.01
C LYS A 140 6.23 -7.18 -16.94
N THR A 141 5.41 -6.32 -17.56
CA THR A 141 5.60 -4.88 -17.53
C THR A 141 5.36 -4.35 -16.12
N ALA A 142 4.28 -4.81 -15.45
CA ALA A 142 3.98 -4.45 -14.08
C ALA A 142 5.09 -4.86 -13.11
N GLU A 143 5.61 -6.09 -13.22
CA GLU A 143 6.75 -6.55 -12.42
C GLU A 143 7.95 -5.60 -12.53
N ARG A 144 8.34 -5.28 -13.78
CA ARG A 144 9.47 -4.39 -14.05
C ARG A 144 9.25 -3.00 -13.47
N GLN A 145 8.04 -2.43 -13.67
CA GLN A 145 7.70 -1.12 -13.15
C GLN A 145 7.79 -1.06 -11.62
N VAL A 146 7.26 -2.08 -10.93
CA VAL A 146 7.32 -2.15 -9.46
C VAL A 146 8.78 -2.25 -8.98
N ARG A 147 9.60 -3.12 -9.57
CA ARG A 147 11.02 -3.25 -9.18
C ARG A 147 11.80 -1.96 -9.38
N VAL A 148 11.61 -1.29 -10.53
CA VAL A 148 12.27 -0.02 -10.81
C VAL A 148 11.80 1.07 -9.85
N ALA A 149 10.50 1.13 -9.56
CA ALA A 149 9.94 2.07 -8.60
C ALA A 149 10.48 1.83 -7.19
N GLU A 150 10.55 0.58 -6.74
CA GLU A 150 11.07 0.24 -5.41
C GLU A 150 12.54 0.63 -5.26
N ASN A 151 13.37 0.30 -6.26
CA ASN A 151 14.80 0.62 -6.22
C ASN A 151 15.10 2.13 -6.21
N SER A 152 14.18 2.96 -6.72
CA SER A 152 14.39 4.41 -6.87
C SER A 152 13.65 5.25 -5.84
N ARG A 153 12.51 4.77 -5.31
CA ARG A 153 11.58 5.58 -4.50
C ARG A 153 11.25 4.97 -3.14
N PHE A 154 11.63 3.73 -2.86
CA PHE A 154 11.19 3.08 -1.61
C PHE A 154 11.68 3.82 -0.36
N GLU A 155 12.92 4.29 -0.34
CA GLU A 155 13.47 5.01 0.82
C GLU A 155 12.71 6.32 1.10
N SER A 156 12.50 7.14 0.06
CA SER A 156 11.77 8.39 0.19
C SER A 156 10.30 8.15 0.53
N TRP A 157 9.68 7.11 -0.02
CA TRP A 157 8.33 6.69 0.34
C TRP A 157 8.26 6.26 1.82
N LEU A 158 9.18 5.42 2.28
CA LEU A 158 9.21 4.90 3.66
C LEU A 158 9.37 6.04 4.67
N ASN A 159 10.25 6.99 4.39
CA ASN A 159 10.46 8.16 5.24
C ASN A 159 9.21 9.06 5.35
N ASN A 160 8.29 9.00 4.39
CA ASN A 160 7.02 9.74 4.44
C ASN A 160 5.84 8.86 4.89
N TRP A 161 6.05 7.57 5.11
CA TRP A 161 4.99 6.65 5.49
C TRP A 161 4.70 6.74 6.99
N GLU A 162 3.50 7.19 7.35
CA GLU A 162 3.11 7.48 8.73
C GLU A 162 3.33 6.32 9.73
N PRO A 163 2.99 5.05 9.42
CA PRO A 163 3.24 3.92 10.32
C PRO A 163 4.71 3.78 10.73
N TRP A 164 5.61 4.04 9.79
CA TRP A 164 7.05 4.01 10.03
C TRP A 164 7.49 5.18 10.92
N GLN A 165 6.96 6.39 10.67
CA GLN A 165 7.24 7.56 11.51
C GLN A 165 6.77 7.36 12.95
N MET A 166 5.58 6.78 13.14
CA MET A 166 5.03 6.47 14.46
C MET A 166 5.84 5.40 15.20
N LEU A 167 6.33 4.39 14.48
CA LEU A 167 7.27 3.41 15.02
C LEU A 167 8.58 4.07 15.49
N LEU A 168 9.21 4.89 14.64
CA LEU A 168 10.45 5.60 14.98
C LEU A 168 10.28 6.50 16.20
N LYS A 169 9.17 7.25 16.27
CA LYS A 169 8.83 8.10 17.42
C LYS A 169 8.69 7.29 18.71
N ARG A 170 8.17 6.06 18.66
CA ARG A 170 8.08 5.19 19.83
C ARG A 170 9.43 4.62 20.26
N ILE A 171 10.29 4.27 19.30
CA ILE A 171 11.62 3.71 19.58
C ILE A 171 12.53 4.75 20.22
N ASP A 172 12.64 5.93 19.61
CA ASP A 172 13.46 7.02 20.13
C ASP A 172 12.73 8.37 19.97
N PRO A 173 11.95 8.77 20.99
CA PRO A 173 11.22 10.04 20.97
C PRO A 173 12.15 11.26 20.86
N LEU A 174 13.32 11.23 21.49
CA LEU A 174 14.23 12.38 21.56
C LEU A 174 14.90 12.62 20.21
N TRP A 175 15.38 11.55 19.57
CA TRP A 175 15.92 11.64 18.21
C TRP A 175 14.84 12.10 17.22
N TYR A 176 13.62 11.56 17.33
CA TYR A 176 12.50 11.95 16.47
C TYR A 176 12.16 13.43 16.60
N GLU A 177 12.04 13.95 17.83
CA GLU A 177 11.78 15.37 18.09
C GLU A 177 12.90 16.26 17.55
N THR A 178 14.15 15.83 17.68
CA THR A 178 15.31 16.56 17.13
C THR A 178 15.21 16.69 15.60
N ALA A 179 14.95 15.58 14.90
CA ALA A 179 14.79 15.58 13.45
C ALA A 179 13.59 16.44 12.99
N VAL A 180 12.47 16.42 13.74
CA VAL A 180 11.31 17.27 13.46
C VAL A 180 11.64 18.74 13.66
N ASN A 181 12.36 19.09 14.72
CA ASN A 181 12.79 20.46 14.98
C ASN A 181 13.76 20.99 13.92
N GLU A 182 14.71 20.16 13.46
CA GLU A 182 15.60 20.51 12.34
C GLU A 182 14.81 20.77 11.06
N LYS A 183 13.80 19.94 10.76
CA LYS A 183 12.91 20.16 9.62
C LYS A 183 12.18 21.50 9.71
N TYR A 184 11.61 21.85 10.87
CA TYR A 184 10.91 23.13 11.05
C TYR A 184 11.87 24.32 11.01
N ALA A 185 13.05 24.22 11.62
CA ALA A 185 14.08 25.26 11.56
C ALA A 185 14.50 25.56 10.10
N PHE A 186 14.55 24.54 9.24
CA PHE A 186 14.80 24.72 7.82
C PHE A 186 13.63 25.42 7.09
N VAL A 187 12.39 25.00 7.35
CA VAL A 187 11.18 25.56 6.71
C VAL A 187 10.92 27.01 7.10
N ASP A 188 11.12 27.33 8.38
CA ASP A 188 10.92 28.69 8.92
C ASP A 188 12.14 29.60 8.66
N GLY A 189 13.26 29.02 8.22
CA GLY A 189 14.49 29.72 7.89
C GLY A 189 14.49 30.35 6.50
N PRO A 190 15.43 31.28 6.23
CA PRO A 190 15.56 31.90 4.91
C PRO A 190 15.96 30.89 3.83
N ASP A 191 16.55 29.75 4.19
CA ASP A 191 17.02 28.72 3.27
C ASP A 191 15.89 28.07 2.47
N PHE A 192 14.70 27.90 3.08
CA PHE A 192 13.55 27.38 2.34
C PHE A 192 13.06 28.39 1.31
N GLN A 193 12.95 29.68 1.68
CA GLN A 193 12.56 30.73 0.75
C GLN A 193 13.58 30.89 -0.38
N ASN A 194 14.88 30.86 -0.08
CA ASN A 194 15.93 30.91 -1.10
C ASN A 194 15.80 29.76 -2.11
N ARG A 195 15.52 28.54 -1.65
CA ARG A 195 15.28 27.39 -2.55
C ARG A 195 14.00 27.52 -3.38
N LEU A 196 12.96 28.15 -2.84
CA LEU A 196 11.76 28.45 -3.62
C LEU A 196 12.09 29.44 -4.73
N ASP A 197 12.77 30.53 -4.38
CA ASP A 197 13.14 31.58 -5.33
C ASP A 197 14.05 31.03 -6.45
N GLU A 198 15.02 30.16 -6.13
CA GLU A 198 15.85 29.47 -7.12
C GLU A 198 15.06 28.53 -8.06
N LYS A 199 13.98 27.91 -7.59
CA LYS A 199 13.15 27.01 -8.40
C LYS A 199 12.13 27.73 -9.29
N PHE A 200 11.77 28.97 -8.93
CA PHE A 200 10.77 29.77 -9.64
C PHE A 200 11.38 30.92 -10.46
N GLN A 201 12.71 31.00 -10.57
CA GLN A 201 13.43 31.73 -11.61
C GLN A 201 13.53 30.92 -12.90
#